data_AF-A0A8C1B4N4-F1
#
_entry.id   AF-A0A8C1B4N4-F1
#
_cell.length_a   1.000
_cell.length_b   1.000
_cell.length_c   1.000
_cell.angle_alpha   90.00
_cell.angle_beta   90.00
_cell.angle_gamma   90.00
#
_symmetry.space_group_name_H-M   'P 1'
#
loop_
_entity.id
_entity.type
_entity.pdbx_description
1 polymer ?
#
loop_
_entity_poly.entity_id
_entity_poly.type
_entity_poly.pdbx_seq_one_letter_code
_entity_poly.pdbx_strand_id
1 'polypeptide(L)'
;MYTFHFSFSLSYCSTSTSTGGSGSSRINSRVYEVTKSSTSSPGISSYRASSYSMPNLSAGYNRSYGGMGETLDFSLADALNQEFLQTRTNEKAELQHLNDRFANYIEKVRMLEQQNQAMVIEVERLRGREPTRIADLYEDEMRELRREIEVVTSQRSRVEVERDNLADDLQKLKLRLQEEIALREEADNNLAAFRADVDAATLARLDLERRIETLQEEIAFLKKIHEEEIRELQAQMQESQVQIQMDMSKPDLTAALRDIRAQYEGIAAKNIAEAEDWYKSKVSDLNQAVSKNNEALKQAKLDTMEYRHQIQSYTCEIDSLKGTNESLMRQMRDMEDRHGREAGAFQDTIAKLEAEIANMKDEMARHLREYQDLLNIKLLEGEESRIVMPMQSYSTISFRETSPEHQQRTSEMHSKKTVLIKTIGTRDGEVVSESTQHQKDIM
;
A
#
# COMPACT_ATOMS: atom_id res chain seq x y z
N MET A 1 52.29 14.69 11.29
CA MET A 1 51.23 15.71 11.13
C MET A 1 50.73 15.65 9.70
N TYR A 2 49.71 14.84 9.41
CA TYR A 2 49.00 14.83 8.14
C TYR A 2 47.52 14.57 8.41
N THR A 3 46.68 15.49 7.95
CA THR A 3 45.23 15.55 8.21
C THR A 3 44.47 14.95 7.04
N PHE A 4 43.65 13.93 7.28
CA PHE A 4 42.69 13.44 6.30
C PHE A 4 41.45 14.36 6.27
N HIS A 5 41.24 15.04 5.15
CA HIS A 5 39.97 15.73 4.87
C HIS A 5 38.98 14.73 4.25
N PHE A 6 37.82 14.57 4.88
CA PHE A 6 36.66 13.90 4.28
C PHE A 6 35.75 14.95 3.64
N SER A 7 35.63 14.94 2.31
CA SER A 7 34.76 15.85 1.57
C SER A 7 33.39 15.22 1.37
N PHE A 8 32.36 15.76 2.02
CA PHE A 8 30.97 15.37 1.77
C PHE A 8 30.42 16.12 0.55
N SER A 9 30.02 15.39 -0.49
CA SER A 9 29.34 15.97 -1.66
C SER A 9 27.82 15.85 -1.49
N LEU A 10 27.14 16.99 -1.33
CA LEU A 10 25.68 17.05 -1.42
C LEU A 10 25.26 17.29 -2.87
N SER A 11 24.77 16.24 -3.53
CA SER A 11 24.11 16.38 -4.84
C SER A 11 22.66 16.82 -4.65
N TYR A 12 22.38 18.08 -4.99
CA TYR A 12 21.01 18.58 -5.13
C TYR A 12 20.32 17.87 -6.30
N CYS A 13 19.10 17.36 -6.08
CA CYS A 13 18.24 16.91 -7.17
C CYS A 13 17.42 18.08 -7.71
N SER A 14 17.64 18.46 -8.96
CA SER A 14 16.96 19.58 -9.61
C SER A 14 15.59 19.18 -10.14
N THR A 15 14.55 19.91 -9.75
CA THR A 15 13.20 19.75 -10.30
C THR A 15 13.11 20.39 -11.69
N SER A 16 13.00 19.60 -12.75
CA SER A 16 12.81 20.10 -14.12
C SER A 16 11.34 20.14 -14.51
N THR A 17 10.75 21.33 -14.55
CA THR A 17 9.46 21.58 -15.22
C THR A 17 9.60 21.47 -16.73
N SER A 18 8.82 20.58 -17.36
CA SER A 18 8.70 20.50 -18.82
C SER A 18 7.29 20.84 -19.29
N THR A 19 7.09 22.08 -19.75
CA THR A 19 5.94 22.45 -20.59
C THR A 19 6.20 22.02 -22.03
N GLY A 20 5.29 21.24 -22.62
CA GLY A 20 5.29 20.88 -24.03
C GLY A 20 3.87 20.50 -24.47
N GLY A 21 3.35 21.14 -25.50
CA GLY A 21 1.94 21.03 -25.88
C GLY A 21 1.68 20.42 -27.26
N SER A 22 0.39 20.23 -27.55
CA SER A 22 -0.22 20.12 -28.89
C SER A 22 0.22 18.98 -29.81
N GLY A 23 -0.65 17.97 -29.96
CA GLY A 23 -0.63 17.01 -31.05
C GLY A 23 -2.05 16.50 -31.35
N SER A 24 -2.66 16.97 -32.44
CA SER A 24 -4.06 16.69 -32.78
C SER A 24 -4.21 15.67 -33.92
N SER A 25 -5.41 15.11 -34.01
CA SER A 25 -6.03 14.42 -35.15
C SER A 25 -5.68 12.95 -35.42
N ARG A 26 -6.75 12.14 -35.60
CA ARG A 26 -7.14 11.33 -36.78
C ARG A 26 -8.27 10.36 -36.34
N ILE A 27 -9.24 9.89 -37.14
CA ILE A 27 -9.80 10.24 -38.48
C ILE A 27 -11.19 9.54 -38.56
N ASN A 28 -12.15 10.11 -39.32
CA ASN A 28 -13.35 9.53 -40.01
C ASN A 28 -14.04 8.22 -39.50
N SER A 29 -15.36 8.04 -39.64
CA SER A 29 -16.13 8.31 -40.86
C SER A 29 -17.65 8.50 -40.68
N ARG A 30 -18.26 9.16 -41.67
CA ARG A 30 -19.69 9.07 -42.00
C ARG A 30 -19.83 8.20 -43.25
N VAL A 31 -20.80 7.29 -43.28
CA VAL A 31 -21.46 6.83 -44.51
C VAL A 31 -22.96 6.75 -44.23
N TYR A 32 -23.78 7.11 -45.21
CA TYR A 32 -25.24 7.07 -45.17
C TYR A 32 -25.74 5.65 -45.44
N GLU A 33 -26.94 5.32 -44.96
CA GLU A 33 -27.86 4.57 -45.81
C GLU A 33 -29.31 5.01 -45.61
N VAL A 34 -30.06 5.05 -46.72
CA VAL A 34 -31.48 5.38 -46.81
C VAL A 34 -32.13 4.32 -47.68
N THR A 35 -33.13 3.63 -47.17
CA THR A 35 -34.11 2.94 -48.02
C THR A 35 -35.53 3.10 -47.45
N LYS A 36 -36.50 3.14 -48.37
CA LYS A 36 -37.93 3.38 -48.13
C LYS A 36 -38.73 2.10 -48.39
N SER A 37 -40.06 2.23 -48.33
CA SER A 37 -41.10 1.38 -48.94
C SER A 37 -41.53 0.13 -48.13
N SER A 38 -42.81 -0.28 -48.11
CA SER A 38 -44.05 0.40 -48.55
C SER A 38 -45.33 -0.34 -48.12
N THR A 39 -46.40 0.42 -47.82
CA THR A 39 -47.84 0.14 -48.07
C THR A 39 -48.47 -1.24 -47.79
N SER A 40 -49.52 -1.26 -46.96
CA SER A 40 -50.86 -1.77 -47.35
C SER A 40 -51.93 -1.48 -46.27
N SER A 41 -53.18 -1.26 -46.72
CA SER A 41 -54.41 -1.20 -45.90
C SER A 41 -55.20 -2.53 -46.08
N PRO A 42 -56.28 -2.86 -45.31
CA PRO A 42 -57.58 -2.19 -45.48
C PRO A 42 -58.56 -2.10 -44.26
N GLY A 43 -59.58 -1.24 -44.40
CA GLY A 43 -60.89 -1.27 -43.71
C GLY A 43 -60.97 -0.68 -42.28
N ILE A 44 -62.13 -0.63 -41.60
CA ILE A 44 -63.58 -0.62 -41.95
C ILE A 44 -64.36 -0.25 -40.65
N SER A 45 -65.51 0.45 -40.61
CA SER A 45 -66.15 1.45 -41.48
C SER A 45 -67.40 2.06 -40.77
N SER A 46 -67.81 3.30 -41.10
CA SER A 46 -69.10 3.98 -40.76
C SER A 46 -69.37 4.31 -39.26
N TYR A 47 -70.17 5.32 -38.88
CA TYR A 47 -71.21 6.14 -39.56
C TYR A 47 -71.19 7.60 -39.00
N ARG A 48 -71.20 8.65 -39.84
CA ARG A 48 -72.36 9.51 -40.24
C ARG A 48 -73.13 10.21 -39.07
N ALA A 49 -73.53 11.48 -39.15
CA ALA A 49 -73.32 12.52 -40.18
C ALA A 49 -73.69 13.96 -39.71
N SER A 50 -73.10 14.94 -40.39
CA SER A 50 -73.65 16.25 -40.84
C SER A 50 -74.33 17.25 -39.89
N SER A 51 -73.58 18.33 -39.66
CA SER A 51 -73.95 19.75 -39.79
C SER A 51 -75.08 20.14 -40.79
N TYR A 52 -75.92 21.13 -40.42
CA TYR A 52 -76.46 22.26 -41.23
C TYR A 52 -76.86 23.37 -40.22
N SER A 53 -76.38 24.62 -40.22
CA SER A 53 -76.49 25.76 -41.17
C SER A 53 -77.73 26.68 -41.00
N MET A 54 -77.58 27.72 -40.16
CA MET A 54 -78.21 29.06 -40.26
C MET A 54 -79.76 29.13 -40.32
N PRO A 55 -80.37 30.29 -40.65
CA PRO A 55 -80.72 31.34 -39.69
C PRO A 55 -82.25 31.45 -39.50
N ASN A 56 -82.73 32.15 -38.46
CA ASN A 56 -84.17 32.36 -38.27
C ASN A 56 -84.56 33.84 -38.41
N LEU A 57 -85.36 34.16 -39.43
CA LEU A 57 -85.89 35.50 -39.66
C LEU A 57 -87.37 35.43 -40.10
N SER A 58 -88.24 36.07 -39.30
CA SER A 58 -89.57 36.59 -39.66
C SER A 58 -90.78 35.63 -39.81
N ALA A 59 -91.96 36.27 -39.85
CA ALA A 59 -93.28 35.75 -40.27
C ALA A 59 -94.13 34.93 -39.25
N GLY A 60 -94.26 35.41 -38.01
CA GLY A 60 -95.41 35.10 -37.15
C GLY A 60 -96.64 35.93 -37.54
N TYR A 61 -97.51 35.41 -38.41
CA TYR A 61 -98.66 36.10 -38.98
C TYR A 61 -99.82 36.22 -37.97
N ASN A 62 -99.98 37.39 -37.32
CA ASN A 62 -101.06 37.58 -36.34
C ASN A 62 -102.38 37.95 -37.05
N ARG A 63 -103.18 36.93 -37.40
CA ARG A 63 -104.45 37.11 -38.11
C ARG A 63 -105.61 37.28 -37.12
N SER A 64 -106.02 38.53 -36.88
CA SER A 64 -107.28 38.82 -36.19
C SER A 64 -108.45 38.43 -37.08
N TYR A 65 -109.32 37.54 -36.59
CA TYR A 65 -110.67 37.34 -37.10
C TYR A 65 -111.63 37.45 -35.92
N GLY A 66 -112.42 38.52 -35.89
CA GLY A 66 -113.51 38.68 -34.96
C GLY A 66 -114.84 38.28 -35.59
N GLY A 67 -115.73 37.73 -34.76
CA GLY A 67 -117.18 37.67 -34.97
C GLY A 67 -117.70 36.70 -36.04
N MET A 68 -118.52 35.72 -35.62
CA MET A 68 -119.98 35.79 -35.75
C MET A 68 -120.60 34.39 -35.49
N GLY A 69 -121.52 34.29 -34.52
CA GLY A 69 -122.37 33.11 -34.29
C GLY A 69 -121.63 31.83 -33.85
N GLU A 70 -122.30 30.82 -33.29
CA GLU A 70 -123.70 30.74 -32.85
C GLU A 70 -123.76 29.74 -31.68
N THR A 71 -124.71 29.94 -30.76
CA THR A 71 -124.74 29.26 -29.46
C THR A 71 -125.20 27.80 -29.55
N LEU A 72 -124.36 26.84 -29.13
CA LEU A 72 -124.79 25.52 -28.65
C LEU A 72 -123.94 25.08 -27.45
N ASP A 73 -124.58 24.33 -26.54
CA ASP A 73 -124.16 24.08 -25.16
C ASP A 73 -122.97 23.11 -25.01
N PHE A 74 -121.99 23.50 -24.18
CA PHE A 74 -120.78 22.73 -23.86
C PHE A 74 -120.48 22.65 -22.36
N SER A 75 -121.47 22.87 -21.47
CA SER A 75 -121.22 22.90 -20.00
C SER A 75 -120.60 21.61 -19.42
N LEU A 76 -120.71 20.47 -20.09
CA LEU A 76 -120.03 19.22 -19.71
C LEU A 76 -118.63 19.09 -20.34
N ALA A 77 -118.43 19.63 -21.55
CA ALA A 77 -117.14 19.59 -22.22
C ALA A 77 -116.14 20.57 -21.59
N ASP A 78 -116.59 21.75 -21.13
CA ASP A 78 -115.72 22.68 -20.40
C ASP A 78 -115.31 22.16 -19.02
N ALA A 79 -116.17 21.38 -18.34
CA ALA A 79 -115.82 20.73 -17.07
C ALA A 79 -114.73 19.65 -17.29
N LEU A 80 -114.91 18.77 -18.29
CA LEU A 80 -113.91 17.76 -18.65
C LEU A 80 -112.61 18.38 -19.20
N ASN A 81 -112.71 19.51 -19.91
CA ASN A 81 -111.56 20.26 -20.41
C ASN A 81 -110.82 20.98 -19.27
N GLN A 82 -111.51 21.48 -18.24
CA GLN A 82 -110.88 22.01 -17.03
C GLN A 82 -110.17 20.90 -16.23
N GLU A 83 -110.79 19.74 -16.05
CA GLU A 83 -110.14 18.59 -15.39
C GLU A 83 -108.91 18.11 -16.18
N PHE A 84 -109.01 18.03 -17.52
CA PHE A 84 -107.88 17.71 -18.40
C PHE A 84 -106.78 18.80 -18.41
N LEU A 85 -107.15 20.08 -18.32
CA LEU A 85 -106.19 21.17 -18.13
C LEU A 85 -105.51 21.08 -16.76
N GLN A 86 -106.22 20.64 -15.72
CA GLN A 86 -105.69 20.51 -14.36
C GLN A 86 -104.78 19.28 -14.20
N THR A 87 -105.13 18.12 -14.78
CA THR A 87 -104.20 16.99 -14.86
C THR A 87 -102.98 17.35 -15.69
N ARG A 88 -103.15 18.00 -16.86
CA ARG A 88 -102.02 18.43 -17.70
C ARG A 88 -101.13 19.49 -17.06
N THR A 89 -101.67 20.40 -16.23
CA THR A 89 -100.84 21.35 -15.48
C THR A 89 -100.13 20.70 -14.30
N ASN A 90 -100.76 19.72 -13.63
CA ASN A 90 -100.10 18.90 -12.61
C ASN A 90 -98.99 18.02 -13.23
N GLU A 91 -99.25 17.29 -14.31
CA GLU A 91 -98.24 16.54 -15.08
C GLU A 91 -97.10 17.45 -15.55
N LYS A 92 -97.41 18.67 -16.02
CA LYS A 92 -96.39 19.66 -16.38
C LYS A 92 -95.56 20.09 -15.18
N ALA A 93 -96.16 20.27 -14.00
CA ALA A 93 -95.46 20.63 -12.77
C ALA A 93 -94.59 19.47 -12.26
N GLU A 94 -95.06 18.23 -12.34
CA GLU A 94 -94.28 17.02 -12.02
C GLU A 94 -93.12 16.84 -13.00
N LEU A 95 -93.35 16.98 -14.30
CA LEU A 95 -92.29 16.95 -15.32
C LEU A 95 -91.29 18.09 -15.12
N GLN A 96 -91.73 19.27 -14.71
CA GLN A 96 -90.84 20.39 -14.40
C GLN A 96 -90.00 20.11 -13.14
N HIS A 97 -90.61 19.61 -12.06
CA HIS A 97 -89.87 19.19 -10.86
C HIS A 97 -88.86 18.07 -11.15
N LEU A 98 -89.23 17.11 -12.01
CA LEU A 98 -88.33 16.05 -12.45
C LEU A 98 -87.18 16.61 -13.33
N ASN A 99 -87.47 17.58 -14.19
CA ASN A 99 -86.46 18.27 -14.99
C ASN A 99 -85.49 19.10 -14.13
N ASP A 100 -86.01 19.85 -13.15
CA ASP A 100 -85.19 20.57 -12.16
C ASP A 100 -84.30 19.59 -11.36
N ARG A 101 -84.82 18.40 -11.01
CA ARG A 101 -84.03 17.34 -10.37
C ARG A 101 -82.96 16.77 -11.31
N PHE A 102 -83.26 16.59 -12.60
CA PHE A 102 -82.27 16.17 -13.60
C PHE A 102 -81.20 17.24 -13.83
N ALA A 103 -81.56 18.52 -13.91
CA ALA A 103 -80.62 19.63 -14.03
C ALA A 103 -79.64 19.66 -12.84
N ASN A 104 -80.15 19.50 -11.61
CA ASN A 104 -79.32 19.38 -10.41
C ASN A 104 -78.40 18.12 -10.44
N TYR A 105 -78.87 17.00 -10.99
CA TYR A 105 -78.03 15.81 -11.19
C TYR A 105 -76.94 16.03 -12.25
N ILE A 106 -77.25 16.67 -13.37
CA ILE A 106 -76.29 16.99 -14.44
C ILE A 106 -75.21 17.95 -13.91
N GLU A 107 -75.59 18.97 -13.14
CA GLU A 107 -74.65 19.90 -12.53
C GLU A 107 -73.77 19.21 -11.48
N LYS A 108 -74.34 18.30 -10.68
CA LYS A 108 -73.57 17.48 -9.74
C LYS A 108 -72.60 16.52 -10.45
N VAL A 109 -73.00 15.94 -11.59
CA VAL A 109 -72.10 15.10 -12.41
C VAL A 109 -70.97 15.95 -12.98
N ARG A 110 -71.25 17.14 -13.54
CA ARG A 110 -70.20 18.06 -14.01
C ARG A 110 -69.23 18.47 -12.91
N MET A 111 -69.73 18.80 -11.72
CA MET A 111 -68.89 19.13 -10.57
C MET A 111 -67.98 17.96 -10.18
N LEU A 112 -68.51 16.72 -10.19
CA LEU A 112 -67.74 15.51 -9.90
C LEU A 112 -66.75 15.16 -11.02
N GLU A 113 -67.10 15.37 -12.29
CA GLU A 113 -66.20 15.24 -13.44
C GLU A 113 -65.04 16.23 -13.34
N GLN A 114 -65.32 17.50 -13.02
CA GLN A 114 -64.31 18.54 -12.83
C GLN A 114 -63.41 18.22 -11.62
N GLN A 115 -63.97 17.74 -10.51
CA GLN A 115 -63.20 17.30 -9.34
C GLN A 115 -62.33 16.07 -9.66
N ASN A 116 -62.86 15.07 -10.38
CA ASN A 116 -62.08 13.93 -10.84
C ASN A 116 -60.95 14.35 -11.78
N GLN A 117 -61.21 15.26 -12.72
CA GLN A 117 -60.17 15.78 -13.62
C GLN A 117 -59.07 16.52 -12.84
N ALA A 118 -59.42 17.33 -11.84
CA ALA A 118 -58.45 17.97 -10.96
C ALA A 118 -57.63 16.95 -10.15
N MET A 119 -58.27 15.90 -9.61
CA MET A 119 -57.58 14.82 -8.90
C MET A 119 -56.66 14.02 -9.81
N VAL A 120 -57.05 13.74 -11.06
CA VAL A 120 -56.19 13.06 -12.05
C VAL A 120 -54.94 13.88 -12.34
N ILE A 121 -55.08 15.18 -12.59
CA ILE A 121 -53.94 16.10 -12.82
C ILE A 121 -53.01 16.13 -11.59
N GLU A 122 -53.57 16.16 -10.38
CA GLU A 122 -52.78 16.14 -9.14
C GLU A 122 -52.06 14.80 -8.93
N VAL A 123 -52.69 13.67 -9.27
CA VAL A 123 -52.06 12.34 -9.24
C VAL A 123 -50.94 12.22 -10.27
N GLU A 124 -51.11 12.74 -11.49
CA GLU A 124 -50.05 12.79 -12.50
C GLU A 124 -48.89 13.69 -12.05
N ARG A 125 -49.20 14.86 -11.48
CA ARG A 125 -48.21 15.80 -10.92
C ARG A 125 -47.43 15.21 -9.74
N LEU A 126 -48.06 14.37 -8.91
CA LEU A 126 -47.41 13.66 -7.81
C LEU A 126 -46.59 12.47 -8.32
N ARG A 127 -47.10 11.67 -9.27
CA ARG A 127 -46.35 10.58 -9.92
C ARG A 127 -45.10 11.06 -10.66
N GLY A 128 -45.12 12.26 -11.24
CA GLY A 128 -43.93 12.90 -11.81
C GLY A 128 -42.90 13.40 -10.77
N ARG A 129 -43.20 13.29 -9.47
CA ARG A 129 -42.35 13.74 -8.35
C ARG A 129 -41.94 12.61 -7.40
N GLU A 130 -42.42 11.39 -7.66
CA GLU A 130 -42.03 10.13 -6.99
C GLU A 130 -40.55 9.76 -7.30
N PRO A 131 -39.92 8.79 -6.60
CA PRO A 131 -38.51 8.90 -6.17
C PRO A 131 -37.41 8.66 -7.22
N THR A 132 -37.71 8.69 -8.52
CA THR A 132 -36.71 8.48 -9.60
C THR A 132 -35.48 9.35 -9.42
N ARG A 133 -35.65 10.67 -9.21
CA ARG A 133 -34.50 11.59 -9.03
C ARG A 133 -33.55 11.19 -7.88
N ILE A 134 -34.04 10.54 -6.82
CA ILE A 134 -33.19 10.08 -5.72
C ILE A 134 -32.50 8.78 -6.09
N ALA A 135 -33.20 7.87 -6.77
CA ALA A 135 -32.61 6.65 -7.33
C ALA A 135 -31.51 6.96 -8.36
N ASP A 136 -31.75 7.91 -9.27
CA ASP A 136 -30.80 8.36 -10.29
C ASP A 136 -29.52 8.91 -9.65
N LEU A 137 -29.64 9.73 -8.59
CA LEU A 137 -28.49 10.27 -7.86
C LEU A 137 -27.66 9.15 -7.18
N TYR A 138 -28.31 8.18 -6.54
CA TYR A 138 -27.61 7.03 -5.97
C TYR A 138 -27.01 6.11 -7.05
N GLU A 139 -27.62 6.01 -8.23
CA GLU A 139 -27.05 5.26 -9.35
C GLU A 139 -25.80 5.96 -9.91
N ASP A 140 -25.82 7.29 -10.03
CA ASP A 140 -24.66 8.09 -10.42
C ASP A 140 -23.51 8.00 -9.37
N GLU A 141 -23.83 8.09 -8.07
CA GLU A 141 -22.85 7.86 -6.99
C GLU A 141 -22.26 6.44 -7.03
N MET A 142 -23.09 5.41 -7.20
CA MET A 142 -22.63 4.03 -7.39
C MET A 142 -21.75 3.86 -8.64
N ARG A 143 -22.01 4.62 -9.71
CA ARG A 143 -21.25 4.57 -10.95
C ARG A 143 -19.86 5.21 -10.77
N GLU A 144 -19.77 6.35 -10.10
CA GLU A 144 -18.47 6.98 -9.83
C GLU A 144 -17.65 6.17 -8.81
N LEU A 145 -18.26 5.63 -7.74
CA LEU A 145 -17.57 4.73 -6.80
C LEU A 145 -17.00 3.48 -7.50
N ARG A 146 -17.73 2.89 -8.45
CA ARG A 146 -17.21 1.78 -9.27
C ARG A 146 -16.04 2.21 -10.15
N ARG A 147 -16.11 3.41 -10.72
CA ARG A 147 -15.03 3.99 -11.55
C ARG A 147 -13.78 4.28 -10.72
N GLU A 148 -13.95 4.75 -9.49
CA GLU A 148 -12.87 4.99 -8.54
C GLU A 148 -12.20 3.68 -8.10
N ILE A 149 -12.99 2.64 -7.80
CA ILE A 149 -12.49 1.27 -7.53
C ILE A 149 -11.69 0.74 -8.71
N GLU A 150 -12.16 0.91 -9.96
CA GLU A 150 -11.44 0.47 -11.16
C GLU A 150 -10.10 1.20 -11.32
N VAL A 151 -10.08 2.52 -11.12
CA VAL A 151 -8.86 3.35 -11.17
C VAL A 151 -7.86 2.92 -10.07
N VAL A 152 -8.32 2.76 -8.82
CA VAL A 152 -7.47 2.32 -7.71
C VAL A 152 -6.95 0.89 -7.95
N THR A 153 -7.77 -0.01 -8.47
CA THR A 153 -7.35 -1.39 -8.80
C THR A 153 -6.29 -1.41 -9.90
N SER A 154 -6.45 -0.58 -10.94
CA SER A 154 -5.46 -0.41 -12.02
C SER A 154 -4.14 0.20 -11.51
N GLN A 155 -4.22 1.20 -10.62
CA GLN A 155 -3.04 1.76 -9.97
C GLN A 155 -2.34 0.73 -9.07
N ARG A 156 -3.10 -0.06 -8.31
CA ARG A 156 -2.58 -1.13 -7.45
C ARG A 156 -1.83 -2.18 -8.26
N SER A 157 -2.42 -2.66 -9.35
CA SER A 157 -1.77 -3.66 -10.22
C SER A 157 -0.50 -3.12 -10.89
N ARG A 158 -0.48 -1.83 -11.27
CA ARG A 158 0.74 -1.18 -11.77
C ARG A 158 1.84 -1.13 -10.71
N VAL A 159 1.51 -0.73 -9.48
CA VAL A 159 2.47 -0.66 -8.37
C VAL A 159 2.94 -2.06 -7.92
N GLU A 160 2.07 -3.08 -7.98
CA GLU A 160 2.45 -4.48 -7.75
C GLU A 160 3.50 -4.94 -8.78
N VAL A 161 3.32 -4.64 -10.07
CA VAL A 161 4.30 -4.95 -11.12
C VAL A 161 5.60 -4.15 -10.96
N GLU A 162 5.52 -2.86 -10.63
CA GLU A 162 6.71 -2.03 -10.34
C GLU A 162 7.49 -2.57 -9.13
N ARG A 163 6.81 -2.98 -8.06
CA ARG A 163 7.41 -3.64 -6.88
C ARG A 163 8.13 -4.93 -7.26
N ASP A 164 7.50 -5.78 -8.06
CA ASP A 164 8.05 -7.09 -8.41
C ASP A 164 9.28 -6.96 -9.33
N ASN A 165 9.24 -6.03 -10.29
CA ASN A 165 10.41 -5.67 -11.10
C ASN A 165 11.58 -5.16 -10.24
N LEU A 166 11.31 -4.30 -9.24
CA LEU A 166 12.33 -3.80 -8.32
C LEU A 166 12.88 -4.90 -7.39
N ALA A 167 12.04 -5.88 -7.00
CA ALA A 167 12.48 -7.03 -6.21
C ALA A 167 13.42 -7.94 -7.02
N ASP A 168 13.08 -8.21 -8.29
CA ASP A 168 13.93 -8.96 -9.22
C ASP A 168 15.28 -8.26 -9.45
N ASP A 169 15.29 -6.95 -9.67
CA ASP A 169 16.53 -6.18 -9.86
C ASP A 169 17.38 -6.11 -8.59
N LEU A 170 16.75 -6.01 -7.41
CA LEU A 170 17.42 -6.11 -6.13
C LEU A 170 18.06 -7.50 -5.94
N GLN A 171 17.38 -8.58 -6.36
CA GLN A 171 17.95 -9.93 -6.34
C GLN A 171 19.13 -10.09 -7.30
N LYS A 172 19.03 -9.56 -8.54
CA LYS A 172 20.16 -9.55 -9.50
C LYS A 172 21.36 -8.77 -8.96
N LEU A 173 21.13 -7.63 -8.31
CA LEU A 173 22.20 -6.83 -7.69
C LEU A 173 22.84 -7.55 -6.49
N LYS A 174 22.06 -8.26 -5.67
CA LYS A 174 22.60 -9.09 -4.58
C LYS A 174 23.50 -10.23 -5.11
N LEU A 175 23.07 -10.92 -6.16
CA LEU A 175 23.88 -11.98 -6.78
C LEU A 175 25.20 -11.43 -7.34
N ARG A 176 25.16 -10.34 -8.10
CA ARG A 176 26.37 -9.66 -8.60
C ARG A 176 27.30 -9.20 -7.49
N LEU A 177 26.75 -8.69 -6.38
CA LEU A 177 27.55 -8.30 -5.22
C LEU A 177 28.24 -9.51 -4.58
N GLN A 178 27.58 -10.67 -4.51
CA GLN A 178 28.19 -11.91 -4.00
C GLN A 178 29.28 -12.43 -4.95
N GLU A 179 29.07 -12.35 -6.27
CA GLU A 179 30.07 -12.68 -7.29
C GLU A 179 31.31 -11.77 -7.19
N GLU A 180 31.13 -10.46 -7.08
CA GLU A 180 32.23 -9.49 -6.92
C GLU A 180 32.98 -9.65 -5.58
N ILE A 181 32.29 -10.02 -4.49
CA ILE A 181 32.95 -10.36 -3.21
C ILE A 181 33.82 -11.60 -3.39
N ALA A 182 33.32 -12.67 -4.03
CA ALA A 182 34.08 -13.89 -4.26
C ALA A 182 35.30 -13.65 -5.18
N LEU A 183 35.13 -12.90 -6.26
CA LEU A 183 36.22 -12.51 -7.16
C LEU A 183 37.28 -11.66 -6.44
N ARG A 184 36.85 -10.76 -5.56
CA ARG A 184 37.78 -9.99 -4.72
C ARG A 184 38.54 -10.89 -3.74
N GLU A 185 37.86 -11.80 -3.06
CA GLU A 185 38.51 -12.74 -2.13
C GLU A 185 39.52 -13.63 -2.86
N GLU A 186 39.21 -14.10 -4.07
CA GLU A 186 40.15 -14.81 -4.93
C GLU A 186 41.36 -13.94 -5.32
N ALA A 187 41.13 -12.67 -5.70
CA ALA A 187 42.21 -11.74 -6.03
C ALA A 187 43.10 -11.39 -4.82
N ASP A 188 42.51 -11.15 -3.64
CA ASP A 188 43.22 -10.87 -2.39
C ASP A 188 44.04 -12.11 -1.94
N ASN A 189 43.51 -13.33 -2.11
CA ASN A 189 44.23 -14.59 -1.87
C ASN A 189 45.41 -14.79 -2.85
N ASN A 190 45.19 -14.57 -4.15
CA ASN A 190 46.26 -14.65 -5.16
C ASN A 190 47.37 -13.62 -4.91
N LEU A 191 47.00 -12.41 -4.50
CA LEU A 191 47.95 -11.35 -4.12
C LEU A 191 48.76 -11.75 -2.87
N ALA A 192 48.13 -12.38 -1.87
CA ALA A 192 48.83 -12.91 -0.71
C ALA A 192 49.82 -14.03 -1.07
N ALA A 193 49.45 -14.94 -1.99
CA ALA A 193 50.35 -15.97 -2.51
C ALA A 193 51.55 -15.35 -3.24
N PHE A 194 51.33 -14.40 -4.17
CA PHE A 194 52.43 -13.71 -4.86
C PHE A 194 53.35 -12.93 -3.93
N ARG A 195 52.84 -12.38 -2.81
CA ARG A 195 53.70 -11.77 -1.78
C ARG A 195 54.60 -12.81 -1.12
N ALA A 196 54.05 -13.96 -0.73
CA ALA A 196 54.84 -15.05 -0.15
C ALA A 196 55.90 -15.59 -1.12
N ASP A 197 55.57 -15.70 -2.42
CA ASP A 197 56.53 -16.09 -3.46
C ASP A 197 57.65 -15.05 -3.64
N VAL A 198 57.32 -13.75 -3.62
CA VAL A 198 58.31 -12.67 -3.67
C VAL A 198 59.21 -12.70 -2.43
N ASP A 199 58.64 -12.84 -1.24
CA ASP A 199 59.41 -12.93 0.01
C ASP A 199 60.36 -14.14 -0.02
N ALA A 200 59.87 -15.31 -0.43
CA ALA A 200 60.70 -16.51 -0.62
C ALA A 200 61.82 -16.31 -1.66
N ALA A 201 61.52 -15.65 -2.78
CA ALA A 201 62.52 -15.33 -3.80
C ALA A 201 63.56 -14.32 -3.30
N THR A 202 63.18 -13.33 -2.48
CA THR A 202 64.13 -12.39 -1.88
C THR A 202 65.04 -13.05 -0.84
N LEU A 203 64.52 -13.98 -0.04
CA LEU A 203 65.33 -14.78 0.88
C LEU A 203 66.33 -15.66 0.12
N ALA A 204 65.89 -16.37 -0.92
CA ALA A 204 66.77 -17.15 -1.79
C ALA A 204 67.86 -16.28 -2.46
N ARG A 205 67.52 -15.06 -2.88
CA ARG A 205 68.49 -14.09 -3.43
C ARG A 205 69.53 -13.69 -2.37
N LEU A 206 69.10 -13.35 -1.16
CA LEU A 206 69.99 -12.96 -0.05
C LEU A 206 70.94 -14.09 0.38
N ASP A 207 70.46 -15.34 0.40
CA ASP A 207 71.30 -16.49 0.74
C ASP A 207 72.32 -16.81 -0.37
N LEU A 208 71.96 -16.61 -1.65
CA LEU A 208 72.91 -16.67 -2.77
C LEU A 208 73.93 -15.52 -2.73
N GLU A 209 73.51 -14.30 -2.39
CA GLU A 209 74.39 -13.13 -2.21
C GLU A 209 75.43 -13.40 -1.12
N ARG A 210 74.99 -13.86 0.07
CA ARG A 210 75.90 -14.32 1.15
C ARG A 210 76.83 -15.44 0.69
N ARG A 211 76.34 -16.40 -0.09
CA ARG A 211 77.18 -17.49 -0.58
C ARG A 211 78.25 -16.97 -1.54
N ILE A 212 77.93 -16.01 -2.39
CA ILE A 212 78.90 -15.32 -3.26
C ILE A 212 79.92 -14.56 -2.41
N GLU A 213 79.51 -13.80 -1.39
CA GLU A 213 80.40 -13.08 -0.47
C GLU A 213 81.38 -14.05 0.22
N THR A 214 80.91 -15.14 0.84
CA THR A 214 81.79 -16.13 1.49
C THR A 214 82.78 -16.79 0.52
N LEU A 215 82.39 -17.05 -0.73
CA LEU A 215 83.29 -17.58 -1.75
C LEU A 215 84.31 -16.53 -2.24
N GLN A 216 83.94 -15.25 -2.27
CA GLN A 216 84.86 -14.15 -2.58
C GLN A 216 85.90 -13.96 -1.46
N GLU A 217 85.48 -14.06 -0.20
CA GLU A 217 86.38 -14.06 0.96
C GLU A 217 87.34 -15.25 0.92
N GLU A 218 86.84 -16.46 0.62
CA GLU A 218 87.66 -17.67 0.46
C GLU A 218 88.69 -17.52 -0.67
N ILE A 219 88.29 -16.99 -1.84
CA ILE A 219 89.21 -16.70 -2.96
C ILE A 219 90.25 -15.64 -2.57
N ALA A 220 89.86 -14.59 -1.84
CA ALA A 220 90.79 -13.55 -1.38
C ALA A 220 91.80 -14.09 -0.36
N PHE A 221 91.35 -14.94 0.56
CA PHE A 221 92.18 -15.65 1.53
C PHE A 221 93.19 -16.58 0.86
N LEU A 222 92.74 -17.42 -0.09
CA LEU A 222 93.62 -18.31 -0.86
C LEU A 222 94.66 -17.55 -1.68
N LYS A 223 94.27 -16.43 -2.32
CA LYS A 223 95.22 -15.55 -3.03
C LYS A 223 96.27 -14.97 -2.08
N LYS A 224 95.84 -14.47 -0.91
CA LYS A 224 96.76 -13.91 0.09
C LYS A 224 97.76 -14.96 0.60
N ILE A 225 97.29 -16.18 0.91
CA ILE A 225 98.18 -17.30 1.27
C ILE A 225 99.18 -17.55 0.14
N HIS A 226 98.73 -17.65 -1.11
CA HIS A 226 99.62 -17.94 -2.23
C HIS A 226 100.65 -16.83 -2.48
N GLU A 227 100.28 -15.55 -2.29
CA GLU A 227 101.23 -14.43 -2.31
C GLU A 227 102.23 -14.48 -1.15
N GLU A 228 101.82 -14.95 0.03
CA GLU A 228 102.70 -15.16 1.19
C GLU A 228 103.65 -16.35 0.97
N GLU A 229 103.17 -17.48 0.45
CA GLU A 229 103.98 -18.65 0.05
C GLU A 229 105.01 -18.28 -1.03
N ILE A 230 104.59 -17.55 -2.09
CA ILE A 230 105.52 -17.09 -3.14
C ILE A 230 106.58 -16.17 -2.53
N ARG A 231 106.19 -15.25 -1.64
CA ARG A 231 107.12 -14.32 -0.98
C ARG A 231 108.10 -15.06 -0.07
N GLU A 232 107.65 -16.09 0.65
CA GLU A 232 108.50 -16.94 1.48
C GLU A 232 109.48 -17.76 0.63
N LEU A 233 109.02 -18.38 -0.47
CA LEU A 233 109.89 -19.10 -1.40
C LEU A 233 110.91 -18.18 -2.08
N GLN A 234 110.51 -16.96 -2.46
CA GLN A 234 111.43 -15.94 -2.99
C GLN A 234 112.44 -15.49 -1.92
N ALA A 235 112.02 -15.34 -0.66
CA ALA A 235 112.90 -15.02 0.44
C ALA A 235 113.88 -16.16 0.72
N GLN A 236 113.44 -17.42 0.73
CA GLN A 236 114.32 -18.60 0.87
C GLN A 236 115.33 -18.70 -0.29
N MET A 237 114.92 -18.40 -1.53
CA MET A 237 115.84 -18.33 -2.67
C MET A 237 116.87 -17.20 -2.52
N GLN A 238 116.44 -16.00 -2.10
CA GLN A 238 117.34 -14.87 -1.86
C GLN A 238 118.27 -15.12 -0.67
N GLU A 239 117.78 -15.70 0.43
CA GLU A 239 118.59 -16.09 1.59
C GLU A 239 119.62 -17.15 1.18
N SER A 240 119.22 -18.17 0.41
CA SER A 240 120.16 -19.13 -0.18
C SER A 240 121.16 -18.51 -1.18
N GLN A 241 120.94 -17.27 -1.63
CA GLN A 241 121.82 -16.52 -2.54
C GLN A 241 122.63 -15.42 -1.81
N VAL A 242 122.21 -15.01 -0.62
CA VAL A 242 122.78 -13.91 0.21
C VAL A 242 123.43 -14.42 1.50
N GLN A 243 123.26 -15.70 1.87
CA GLN A 243 124.02 -16.37 2.93
C GLN A 243 125.49 -16.66 2.54
N ILE A 244 126.00 -15.88 1.58
CA ILE A 244 127.41 -15.65 1.27
C ILE A 244 127.62 -14.12 1.35
N GLN A 245 128.11 -13.63 2.51
CA GLN A 245 128.33 -12.21 2.86
C GLN A 245 127.02 -11.44 3.17
N MET A 246 126.80 -10.96 4.41
CA MET A 246 127.62 -9.89 4.99
C MET A 246 127.59 -9.84 6.54
N ASP A 247 128.54 -9.08 7.10
CA ASP A 247 128.94 -9.02 8.50
C ASP A 247 128.00 -8.19 9.41
N MET A 248 128.03 -8.49 10.71
CA MET A 248 127.11 -8.00 11.74
C MET A 248 127.62 -6.73 12.42
N SER A 249 126.98 -5.58 12.17
CA SER A 249 127.11 -4.40 13.03
C SER A 249 125.85 -4.21 13.90
N LYS A 250 125.99 -4.42 15.21
CA LYS A 250 124.90 -4.41 16.19
C LYS A 250 124.17 -3.05 16.22
N PRO A 251 122.87 -2.98 15.86
CA PRO A 251 121.98 -1.95 16.41
C PRO A 251 121.73 -2.25 17.89
N ASP A 252 121.25 -1.29 18.70
CA ASP A 252 120.72 -1.63 20.03
C ASP A 252 119.35 -2.30 19.91
N LEU A 253 119.41 -3.59 19.56
CA LEU A 253 118.32 -4.53 19.48
C LEU A 253 117.46 -4.50 20.76
N THR A 254 118.06 -4.20 21.92
CA THR A 254 117.37 -4.11 23.21
C THR A 254 116.34 -2.98 23.26
N ALA A 255 116.63 -1.83 22.62
CA ALA A 255 115.71 -0.70 22.58
C ALA A 255 114.60 -0.93 21.56
N ALA A 256 114.94 -1.41 20.35
CA ALA A 256 113.96 -1.71 19.31
C ALA A 256 113.00 -2.83 19.71
N LEU A 257 113.49 -3.92 20.34
CA LEU A 257 112.64 -4.99 20.87
C LEU A 257 111.75 -4.50 22.02
N ARG A 258 112.21 -3.53 22.85
CA ARG A 258 111.37 -2.92 23.89
C ARG A 258 110.24 -2.08 23.29
N ASP A 259 110.52 -1.29 22.25
CA ASP A 259 109.50 -0.45 21.60
C ASP A 259 108.48 -1.30 20.82
N ILE A 260 108.94 -2.27 20.02
CA ILE A 260 108.08 -3.25 19.34
C ILE A 260 107.19 -3.98 20.36
N ARG A 261 107.76 -4.41 21.49
CA ARG A 261 106.99 -5.06 22.57
C ARG A 261 105.94 -4.11 23.17
N ALA A 262 106.30 -2.86 23.47
CA ALA A 262 105.35 -1.87 23.98
C ALA A 262 104.22 -1.55 22.98
N GLN A 263 104.53 -1.53 21.68
CA GLN A 263 103.52 -1.38 20.62
C GLN A 263 102.59 -2.60 20.56
N TYR A 264 103.11 -3.83 20.61
CA TYR A 264 102.29 -5.05 20.65
C TYR A 264 101.44 -5.14 21.92
N GLU A 265 102.00 -4.82 23.10
CA GLU A 265 101.25 -4.77 24.36
C GLU A 265 100.14 -3.71 24.32
N GLY A 266 100.41 -2.54 23.71
CA GLY A 266 99.42 -1.49 23.49
C GLY A 266 98.32 -1.86 22.48
N ILE A 267 98.66 -2.55 21.39
CA ILE A 267 97.69 -3.04 20.39
C ILE A 267 96.83 -4.16 20.99
N ALA A 268 97.43 -5.10 21.72
CA ALA A 268 96.69 -6.16 22.41
C ALA A 268 95.73 -5.59 23.46
N ALA A 269 96.18 -4.63 24.28
CA ALA A 269 95.32 -3.97 25.25
C ALA A 269 94.15 -3.21 24.61
N LYS A 270 94.39 -2.50 23.48
CA LYS A 270 93.32 -1.86 22.69
C LYS A 270 92.34 -2.87 22.11
N ASN A 271 92.85 -3.95 21.50
CA ASN A 271 92.00 -4.98 20.90
C ASN A 271 91.10 -5.66 21.95
N ILE A 272 91.61 -5.91 23.16
CA ILE A 272 90.81 -6.44 24.28
C ILE A 272 89.73 -5.43 24.70
N ALA A 273 90.08 -4.15 24.87
CA ALA A 273 89.11 -3.11 25.24
C ALA A 273 88.03 -2.88 24.18
N GLU A 274 88.41 -2.83 22.90
CA GLU A 274 87.50 -2.72 21.76
C GLU A 274 86.58 -3.94 21.65
N ALA A 275 87.10 -5.16 21.88
CA ALA A 275 86.29 -6.37 21.93
C ALA A 275 85.31 -6.36 23.12
N GLU A 276 85.76 -5.97 24.32
CA GLU A 276 84.91 -5.83 25.50
C GLU A 276 83.77 -4.83 25.26
N ASP A 277 84.06 -3.64 24.73
CA ASP A 277 83.07 -2.61 24.50
C ASP A 277 82.11 -2.98 23.35
N TRP A 278 82.60 -3.69 22.34
CA TRP A 278 81.75 -4.32 21.32
C TRP A 278 80.79 -5.36 21.95
N TYR A 279 81.29 -6.25 22.83
CA TYR A 279 80.44 -7.21 23.54
C TYR A 279 79.44 -6.52 24.47
N LYS A 280 79.84 -5.51 25.24
CA LYS A 280 78.94 -4.71 26.10
C LYS A 280 77.84 -4.04 25.28
N SER A 281 78.20 -3.42 24.15
CA SER A 281 77.26 -2.81 23.22
C SER A 281 76.28 -3.85 22.65
N LYS A 282 76.79 -5.00 22.17
CA LYS A 282 75.96 -6.05 21.59
C LYS A 282 75.00 -6.69 22.61
N VAL A 283 75.44 -6.89 23.85
CA VAL A 283 74.59 -7.35 24.95
C VAL A 283 73.54 -6.30 25.31
N SER A 284 73.89 -5.01 25.33
CA SER A 284 72.97 -3.90 25.55
C SER A 284 71.88 -3.83 24.46
N ASP A 285 72.26 -3.94 23.19
CA ASP A 285 71.32 -3.96 22.05
C ASP A 285 70.35 -5.13 22.12
N LEU A 286 70.87 -6.34 22.41
CA LEU A 286 70.03 -7.53 22.60
C LEU A 286 69.07 -7.37 23.78
N ASN A 287 69.54 -6.83 24.90
CA ASN A 287 68.69 -6.58 26.07
C ASN A 287 67.62 -5.52 25.78
N GLN A 288 67.95 -4.45 25.04
CA GLN A 288 66.96 -3.45 24.61
C GLN A 288 65.93 -4.06 23.64
N ALA A 289 66.36 -4.91 22.71
CA ALA A 289 65.47 -5.61 21.79
C ALA A 289 64.52 -6.57 22.52
N VAL A 290 65.03 -7.34 23.50
CA VAL A 290 64.23 -8.19 24.39
C VAL A 290 63.24 -7.37 25.21
N SER A 291 63.65 -6.22 25.77
CA SER A 291 62.77 -5.34 26.52
C SER A 291 61.65 -4.77 25.64
N LYS A 292 61.96 -4.34 24.41
CA LYS A 292 60.96 -3.84 23.44
C LYS A 292 59.98 -4.95 23.02
N ASN A 293 60.48 -6.16 22.76
CA ASN A 293 59.64 -7.31 22.39
C ASN A 293 58.71 -7.71 23.56
N ASN A 294 59.23 -7.76 24.79
CA ASN A 294 58.43 -8.05 25.98
C ASN A 294 57.35 -7.00 26.21
N GLU A 295 57.64 -5.71 25.99
CA GLU A 295 56.62 -4.65 26.10
C GLU A 295 55.55 -4.75 24.99
N ALA A 296 55.94 -5.01 23.75
CA ALA A 296 55.00 -5.27 22.65
C ALA A 296 54.11 -6.50 22.94
N LEU A 297 54.68 -7.55 23.54
CA LEU A 297 53.95 -8.75 23.97
C LEU A 297 52.96 -8.47 25.11
N LYS A 298 53.31 -7.57 26.05
CA LYS A 298 52.37 -7.12 27.10
C LYS A 298 51.23 -6.31 26.49
N GLN A 299 51.53 -5.35 25.61
CA GLN A 299 50.50 -4.54 24.94
C GLN A 299 49.53 -5.43 24.17
N ALA A 300 50.03 -6.33 23.32
CA ALA A 300 49.19 -7.26 22.57
C ALA A 300 48.30 -8.15 23.47
N LYS A 301 48.77 -8.51 24.69
CA LYS A 301 47.96 -9.23 25.68
C LYS A 301 46.88 -8.34 26.31
N LEU A 302 47.17 -7.07 26.58
CA LEU A 302 46.18 -6.11 27.08
C LEU A 302 45.10 -5.85 26.01
N ASP A 303 45.49 -5.60 24.77
CA ASP A 303 44.57 -5.39 23.64
C ASP A 303 43.67 -6.64 23.46
N THR A 304 44.24 -7.85 23.50
CA THR A 304 43.49 -9.12 23.44
C THR A 304 42.50 -9.26 24.60
N MET A 305 42.87 -8.84 25.81
CA MET A 305 41.99 -8.85 26.97
C MET A 305 40.87 -7.82 26.84
N GLU A 306 41.16 -6.63 26.30
CA GLU A 306 40.16 -5.59 26.04
C GLU A 306 39.14 -6.05 24.99
N TYR A 307 39.58 -6.56 23.84
CA TYR A 307 38.68 -7.12 22.82
C TYR A 307 37.82 -8.26 23.38
N ARG A 308 38.38 -9.11 24.24
CA ARG A 308 37.61 -10.16 24.93
C ARG A 308 36.53 -9.57 25.86
N HIS A 309 36.81 -8.49 26.58
CA HIS A 309 35.82 -7.79 27.40
C HIS A 309 34.76 -7.08 26.55
N GLN A 310 35.14 -6.44 25.44
CA GLN A 310 34.19 -5.82 24.50
C GLN A 310 33.24 -6.89 23.91
N ILE A 311 33.75 -8.03 23.47
CA ILE A 311 32.94 -9.17 22.99
C ILE A 311 31.96 -9.66 24.06
N GLN A 312 32.41 -9.80 25.32
CA GLN A 312 31.53 -10.18 26.43
C GLN A 312 30.44 -9.13 26.67
N SER A 313 30.78 -7.83 26.66
CA SER A 313 29.83 -6.73 26.83
C SER A 313 28.75 -6.75 25.74
N TYR A 314 29.14 -6.82 24.47
CA TYR A 314 28.20 -6.89 23.35
C TYR A 314 27.36 -8.17 23.37
N THR A 315 27.91 -9.30 23.83
CA THR A 315 27.13 -10.54 24.00
C THR A 315 26.03 -10.35 25.04
N CYS A 316 26.35 -9.76 26.20
CA CYS A 316 25.36 -9.45 27.25
C CYS A 316 24.32 -8.43 26.78
N GLU A 317 24.71 -7.42 25.99
CA GLU A 317 23.78 -6.45 25.40
C GLU A 317 22.83 -7.11 24.40
N ILE A 318 23.35 -7.95 23.50
CA ILE A 318 22.56 -8.72 22.54
C ILE A 318 21.55 -9.62 23.26
N ASP A 319 21.95 -10.33 24.31
CA ASP A 319 21.05 -11.23 25.04
C ASP A 319 20.01 -10.46 25.88
N SER A 320 20.37 -9.28 26.41
CA SER A 320 19.42 -8.34 27.03
C SER A 320 18.37 -7.86 26.02
N LEU A 321 18.80 -7.42 24.83
CA LEU A 321 17.92 -6.97 23.75
C LEU A 321 17.02 -8.08 23.20
N LYS A 322 17.52 -9.33 23.12
CA LYS A 322 16.69 -10.50 22.81
C LYS A 322 15.62 -10.70 23.89
N GLY A 323 15.99 -10.61 25.17
CA GLY A 323 15.06 -10.77 26.29
C GLY A 323 13.96 -9.70 26.32
N THR A 324 14.30 -8.43 26.05
CA THR A 324 13.30 -7.35 25.95
C THR A 324 12.41 -7.52 24.71
N ASN A 325 12.96 -7.92 23.57
CA ASN A 325 12.17 -8.21 22.37
C ASN A 325 11.19 -9.38 22.61
N GLU A 326 11.65 -10.48 23.20
CA GLU A 326 10.80 -11.64 23.52
C GLU A 326 9.69 -11.27 24.53
N SER A 327 9.99 -10.41 25.50
CA SER A 327 9.01 -9.86 26.44
C SER A 327 7.95 -8.99 25.73
N LEU A 328 8.36 -8.09 24.83
CA LEU A 328 7.45 -7.26 24.04
C LEU A 328 6.58 -8.11 23.10
N MET A 329 7.15 -9.14 22.46
CA MET A 329 6.41 -10.08 21.63
C MET A 329 5.39 -10.90 22.42
N ARG A 330 5.69 -11.30 23.67
CA ARG A 330 4.70 -11.89 24.58
C ARG A 330 3.59 -10.91 24.93
N GLN A 331 3.94 -9.68 25.35
CA GLN A 331 2.95 -8.65 25.69
C GLN A 331 2.02 -8.32 24.52
N MET A 332 2.55 -8.26 23.29
CA MET A 332 1.75 -8.04 22.09
C MET A 332 0.74 -9.19 21.87
N ARG A 333 1.19 -10.44 21.95
CA ARG A 333 0.30 -11.61 21.87
C ARG A 333 -0.75 -11.60 22.98
N ASP A 334 -0.36 -11.34 24.24
CA ASP A 334 -1.30 -11.27 25.37
C ASP A 334 -2.35 -10.17 25.20
N MET A 335 -2.04 -9.09 24.47
CA MET A 335 -2.97 -8.02 24.12
C MET A 335 -3.86 -8.41 22.94
N GLU A 336 -3.32 -9.04 21.90
CA GLU A 336 -4.10 -9.60 20.76
C GLU A 336 -5.11 -10.64 21.25
N ASP A 337 -4.68 -11.56 22.12
CA ASP A 337 -5.50 -12.56 22.80
C ASP A 337 -6.61 -11.92 23.67
N ARG A 338 -6.30 -10.83 24.39
CA ARG A 338 -7.28 -10.09 25.19
C ARG A 338 -8.33 -9.43 24.32
N HIS A 339 -7.93 -8.67 23.31
CA HIS A 339 -8.86 -8.06 22.36
C HIS A 339 -9.67 -9.11 21.58
N GLY A 340 -9.09 -10.26 21.26
CA GLY A 340 -9.80 -11.39 20.64
C GLY A 340 -10.91 -11.96 21.53
N ARG A 341 -10.66 -12.11 22.84
CA ARG A 341 -11.68 -12.52 23.83
C ARG A 341 -12.76 -11.46 24.01
N GLU A 342 -12.39 -10.18 24.06
CA GLU A 342 -13.34 -9.07 24.16
C GLU A 342 -14.23 -8.96 22.93
N ALA A 343 -13.65 -9.05 21.72
CA ALA A 343 -14.39 -9.09 20.47
C ALA A 343 -15.35 -10.29 20.39
N GLY A 344 -14.91 -11.48 20.84
CA GLY A 344 -15.76 -12.65 20.98
C GLY A 344 -16.94 -12.42 21.94
N ALA A 345 -16.68 -11.83 23.10
CA ALA A 345 -17.74 -11.51 24.08
C ALA A 345 -18.76 -10.47 23.56
N PHE A 346 -18.31 -9.50 22.75
CA PHE A 346 -19.23 -8.59 22.05
C PHE A 346 -20.04 -9.32 20.98
N GLN A 347 -19.42 -10.22 20.20
CA GLN A 347 -20.13 -11.02 19.20
C GLN A 347 -21.18 -11.95 19.83
N ASP A 348 -20.87 -12.59 20.95
CA ASP A 348 -21.81 -13.39 21.75
C ASP A 348 -22.98 -12.54 22.28
N THR A 349 -22.72 -11.28 22.62
CA THR A 349 -23.74 -10.34 23.09
C THR A 349 -24.65 -9.88 21.95
N ILE A 350 -24.08 -9.62 20.76
CA ILE A 350 -24.84 -9.33 19.54
C ILE A 350 -25.73 -10.53 19.19
N ALA A 351 -25.19 -11.74 19.16
CA ALA A 351 -25.93 -12.96 18.84
C ALA A 351 -27.11 -13.22 19.80
N LYS A 352 -26.96 -12.90 21.10
CA LYS A 352 -28.06 -12.96 22.08
C LYS A 352 -29.16 -11.94 21.77
N LEU A 353 -28.80 -10.69 21.50
CA LEU A 353 -29.75 -9.64 21.14
C LEU A 353 -30.47 -9.93 19.81
N GLU A 354 -29.77 -10.50 18.82
CA GLU A 354 -30.35 -10.96 17.56
C GLU A 354 -31.36 -12.09 17.78
N ALA A 355 -31.05 -13.04 18.67
CA ALA A 355 -31.97 -14.12 19.05
C ALA A 355 -33.20 -13.60 19.83
N GLU A 356 -33.02 -12.63 20.73
CA GLU A 356 -34.13 -11.95 21.41
C GLU A 356 -35.03 -11.20 20.41
N ILE A 357 -34.45 -10.48 19.45
CA ILE A 357 -35.19 -9.81 18.37
C ILE A 357 -35.95 -10.83 17.50
N ALA A 358 -35.36 -11.99 17.21
CA ALA A 358 -36.03 -13.05 16.47
C ALA A 358 -37.22 -13.62 17.26
N ASN A 359 -37.04 -13.94 18.54
CA ASN A 359 -38.12 -14.42 19.41
C ASN A 359 -39.26 -13.40 19.53
N MET A 360 -38.95 -12.12 19.74
CA MET A 360 -39.97 -11.04 19.78
C MET A 360 -40.73 -10.89 18.45
N LYS A 361 -40.08 -11.11 17.30
CA LYS A 361 -40.75 -11.13 15.99
C LYS A 361 -41.69 -12.32 15.85
N ASP A 362 -41.28 -13.51 16.32
CA ASP A 362 -42.11 -14.71 16.28
C ASP A 362 -43.31 -14.61 17.23
N GLU A 363 -43.13 -14.04 18.43
CA GLU A 363 -44.21 -13.71 19.37
C GLU A 363 -45.20 -12.70 18.77
N MET A 364 -44.71 -11.63 18.14
CA MET A 364 -45.55 -10.66 17.43
C MET A 364 -46.32 -11.33 16.26
N ALA A 365 -45.67 -12.20 15.49
CA ALA A 365 -46.31 -12.97 14.42
C ALA A 365 -47.31 -14.01 14.97
N ARG A 366 -47.13 -14.50 16.20
CA ARG A 366 -48.08 -15.37 16.90
C ARG A 366 -49.32 -14.59 17.32
N HIS A 367 -49.15 -13.42 17.94
CA HIS A 367 -50.24 -12.54 18.33
C HIS A 367 -51.04 -12.02 17.13
N LEU A 368 -50.38 -11.65 16.03
CA LEU A 368 -51.08 -11.24 14.80
C LEU A 368 -51.98 -12.35 14.24
N ARG A 369 -51.56 -13.62 14.32
CA ARG A 369 -52.41 -14.78 13.98
C ARG A 369 -53.58 -14.92 14.95
N GLU A 370 -53.34 -14.87 16.26
CA GLU A 370 -54.40 -14.91 17.29
C GLU A 370 -55.44 -13.79 17.10
N TYR A 371 -55.02 -12.58 16.71
CA TYR A 371 -55.91 -11.47 16.37
C TYR A 371 -56.73 -11.71 15.10
N GLN A 372 -56.12 -12.29 14.04
CA GLN A 372 -56.83 -12.66 12.83
C GLN A 372 -57.85 -13.77 13.10
N ASP A 373 -57.49 -14.79 13.88
CA ASP A 373 -58.38 -15.88 14.27
C ASP A 373 -59.57 -15.36 15.10
N LEU A 374 -59.33 -14.46 16.06
CA LEU A 374 -60.41 -13.83 16.84
C LEU A 374 -61.30 -12.91 15.98
N LEU A 375 -60.75 -12.22 14.98
CA LEU A 375 -61.53 -11.45 14.01
C LEU A 375 -62.40 -12.36 13.14
N ASN A 376 -61.85 -13.49 12.69
CA ASN A 376 -62.58 -14.50 11.91
C ASN A 376 -63.71 -15.13 12.74
N ILE A 377 -63.45 -15.45 14.00
CA ILE A 377 -64.49 -15.91 14.95
C ILE A 377 -65.57 -14.83 15.14
N LYS A 378 -65.21 -13.56 15.31
CA LYS A 378 -66.20 -12.47 15.38
C LYS A 378 -67.00 -12.27 14.09
N LEU A 379 -66.43 -12.57 12.93
CA LEU A 379 -67.16 -12.57 11.65
C LEU A 379 -68.12 -13.76 11.52
N LEU A 380 -67.82 -14.88 12.17
CA LEU A 380 -68.66 -16.09 12.19
C LEU A 380 -69.75 -16.04 13.27
N GLU A 381 -69.46 -15.49 14.45
CA GLU A 381 -70.43 -15.26 15.54
C GLU A 381 -71.28 -14.00 15.32
N GLY A 382 -70.81 -13.09 14.46
CA GLY A 382 -71.46 -11.82 14.11
C GLY A 382 -72.53 -11.93 13.04
N GLU A 383 -73.48 -12.86 13.17
CA GLU A 383 -74.78 -12.65 12.53
C GLU A 383 -75.47 -11.41 13.15
N GLU A 384 -76.16 -10.63 12.31
CA GLU A 384 -76.85 -9.37 12.65
C GLU A 384 -76.01 -8.09 12.84
N SER A 385 -75.28 -7.68 11.79
CA SER A 385 -75.37 -6.29 11.34
C SER A 385 -75.21 -6.14 9.83
N ARG A 386 -76.31 -5.78 9.17
CA ARG A 386 -76.37 -5.59 7.72
C ARG A 386 -75.58 -4.34 7.31
N ILE A 387 -74.60 -4.49 6.42
CA ILE A 387 -74.38 -3.64 5.24
C ILE A 387 -73.43 -4.37 4.30
N VAL A 388 -73.85 -4.56 3.05
CA VAL A 388 -72.98 -5.04 1.98
C VAL A 388 -72.09 -3.88 1.55
N MET A 389 -70.78 -3.99 1.79
CA MET A 389 -69.75 -3.22 1.11
C MET A 389 -68.99 -4.16 0.17
N PRO A 390 -68.66 -3.76 -1.08
CA PRO A 390 -67.94 -4.63 -2.00
C PRO A 390 -66.53 -4.92 -1.47
N MET A 391 -66.21 -6.21 -1.28
CA MET A 391 -64.82 -6.62 -1.04
C MET A 391 -63.99 -6.30 -2.29
N GLN A 392 -63.09 -5.32 -2.19
CA GLN A 392 -61.97 -5.27 -3.11
C GLN A 392 -61.04 -6.45 -2.80
N SER A 393 -60.62 -7.16 -3.84
CA SER A 393 -59.75 -8.33 -3.72
C SER A 393 -58.40 -7.95 -3.11
N TYR A 394 -58.24 -8.18 -1.81
CA TYR A 394 -56.92 -8.22 -1.21
C TYR A 394 -56.19 -9.44 -1.75
N SER A 395 -55.07 -9.19 -2.45
CA SER A 395 -54.20 -10.22 -3.00
C SER A 395 -53.83 -11.22 -1.90
N THR A 396 -53.97 -12.51 -2.21
CA THR A 396 -53.39 -13.59 -1.40
C THR A 396 -51.91 -13.31 -1.21
N ILE A 397 -51.50 -12.98 0.02
CA ILE A 397 -50.08 -12.93 0.39
C ILE A 397 -49.60 -14.38 0.43
N SER A 398 -49.02 -14.82 -0.69
CA SER A 398 -48.32 -16.10 -0.76
C SER A 398 -47.14 -16.04 0.21
N PHE A 399 -47.27 -16.75 1.33
CA PHE A 399 -46.16 -17.03 2.22
C PHE A 399 -45.13 -17.84 1.43
N ARG A 400 -44.09 -17.16 0.93
CA ARG A 400 -42.99 -17.82 0.24
C ARG A 400 -42.13 -18.49 1.31
N GLU A 401 -42.37 -19.77 1.50
CA GLU A 401 -41.52 -20.67 2.28
C GLU A 401 -40.10 -20.66 1.68
N THR A 402 -39.23 -19.80 2.21
CA THR A 402 -37.81 -19.81 1.88
C THR A 402 -37.12 -20.87 2.72
N SER A 403 -37.02 -22.06 2.13
CA SER A 403 -36.05 -23.09 2.53
C SER A 403 -34.68 -22.46 2.82
N PRO A 404 -33.97 -22.86 3.89
CA PRO A 404 -32.64 -22.35 4.20
C PRO A 404 -31.61 -22.99 3.26
N GLU A 405 -31.55 -22.53 2.01
CA GLU A 405 -30.41 -22.87 1.14
C GLU A 405 -29.12 -22.26 1.68
N HIS A 406 -28.11 -23.11 1.79
CA HIS A 406 -26.85 -22.83 2.46
C HIS A 406 -25.92 -21.99 1.55
N GLN A 407 -26.28 -20.73 1.31
CA GLN A 407 -25.40 -19.79 0.61
C GLN A 407 -24.35 -19.25 1.60
N GLN A 408 -23.11 -19.71 1.49
CA GLN A 408 -21.96 -19.09 2.14
C GLN A 408 -21.75 -17.67 1.59
N ARG A 409 -22.38 -16.67 2.22
CA ARG A 409 -21.95 -15.27 2.12
C ARG A 409 -20.89 -15.03 3.18
N THR A 410 -19.63 -14.96 2.75
CA THR A 410 -18.55 -14.38 3.54
C THR A 410 -18.84 -12.89 3.75
N SER A 411 -19.41 -12.54 4.89
CA SER A 411 -19.56 -11.15 5.32
C SER A 411 -18.20 -10.64 5.81
N GLU A 412 -17.46 -9.97 4.93
CA GLU A 412 -16.26 -9.22 5.34
C GLU A 412 -16.68 -8.07 6.26
N MET A 413 -16.42 -8.23 7.56
CA MET A 413 -16.53 -7.14 8.52
C MET A 413 -15.32 -6.23 8.37
N HIS A 414 -15.46 -5.14 7.60
CA HIS A 414 -14.44 -4.09 7.48
C HIS A 414 -14.28 -3.35 8.82
N SER A 415 -13.41 -3.89 9.68
CA SER A 415 -13.10 -3.31 10.99
C SER A 415 -12.18 -2.10 10.81
N LYS A 416 -12.71 -0.89 10.99
CA LYS A 416 -12.00 0.38 10.78
C LYS A 416 -10.91 0.59 11.85
N LYS A 417 -9.69 0.13 11.56
CA LYS A 417 -8.54 0.23 12.47
C LYS A 417 -7.85 1.60 12.31
N THR A 418 -8.06 2.50 13.26
CA THR A 418 -7.31 3.76 13.33
C THR A 418 -5.88 3.50 13.82
N VAL A 419 -4.89 3.82 13.01
CA VAL A 419 -3.47 3.69 13.37
C VAL A 419 -2.93 5.04 13.82
N LEU A 420 -2.28 5.07 14.98
CA LEU A 420 -1.75 6.26 15.61
C LEU A 420 -0.22 6.19 15.59
N ILE A 421 0.40 6.92 14.67
CA ILE A 421 1.85 6.89 14.46
C ILE A 421 2.47 8.02 15.26
N LYS A 422 3.32 7.65 16.24
CA LYS A 422 4.08 8.58 17.06
C LYS A 422 5.55 8.55 16.61
N THR A 423 6.03 9.65 16.05
CA THR A 423 7.41 9.79 15.61
C THR A 423 8.17 10.61 16.64
N ILE A 424 9.18 10.00 17.26
CA ILE A 424 10.00 10.57 18.32
C ILE A 424 11.41 10.77 17.79
N GLY A 425 11.84 12.03 17.65
CA GLY A 425 13.20 12.40 17.29
C GLY A 425 14.08 12.48 18.53
N THR A 426 15.01 11.54 18.68
CA THR A 426 16.01 11.54 19.75
C THR A 426 17.38 12.02 19.25
N ARG A 427 18.10 12.75 20.10
CA ARG A 427 19.50 13.10 19.88
C ARG A 427 20.22 12.99 21.23
N ASP A 428 21.36 12.29 21.23
CA ASP A 428 22.20 12.07 22.41
C ASP A 428 21.44 11.50 23.63
N GLY A 429 20.38 10.71 23.38
CA GLY A 429 19.57 10.02 24.39
C GLY A 429 18.33 10.79 24.87
N GLU A 430 18.21 12.09 24.58
CA GLU A 430 17.02 12.89 24.94
C GLU A 430 16.07 13.09 23.75
N VAL A 431 14.78 13.25 24.06
CA VAL A 431 13.71 13.47 23.08
C VAL A 431 13.66 14.96 22.71
N VAL A 432 14.04 15.28 21.48
CA VAL A 432 14.14 16.66 20.98
C VAL A 432 12.90 17.08 20.18
N SER A 433 12.15 16.13 19.61
CA SER A 433 10.84 16.40 19.00
C SER A 433 9.92 15.19 19.05
N GLU A 434 8.62 15.44 19.21
CA GLU A 434 7.58 14.43 19.15
C GLU A 434 6.42 14.94 18.27
N SER A 435 6.01 14.13 17.29
CA SER A 435 4.86 14.41 16.44
C SER A 435 3.97 13.18 16.34
N THR A 436 2.64 13.38 16.37
CA THR A 436 1.65 12.32 16.36
C THR A 436 0.69 12.51 15.20
N GLN A 437 0.66 11.57 14.26
CA GLN A 437 -0.21 11.61 13.08
C GLN A 437 -1.25 10.48 13.14
N HIS A 438 -2.51 10.83 12.88
CA HIS A 438 -3.61 9.88 12.79
C HIS A 438 -3.80 9.46 11.34
N GLN A 439 -3.64 8.17 11.06
CA GLN A 439 -3.97 7.59 9.77
C GLN A 439 -5.25 6.75 9.90
N LYS A 440 -6.26 7.08 9.10
CA LYS A 440 -7.51 6.32 9.00
C LYS A 440 -7.47 5.49 7.73
N ASP A 441 -6.87 4.30 7.82
CA ASP A 441 -6.95 3.35 6.72
C ASP A 441 -8.35 2.70 6.72
N ILE A 442 -9.03 2.81 5.59
CA ILE A 442 -10.26 2.09 5.29
C ILE A 442 -9.81 0.92 4.39
N MET A 443 -9.84 -0.29 4.94
CA MET A 443 -9.76 -1.54 4.17
C MET A 443 -11.16 -1.97 3.76
#